data_AF-A0A942KW75-F1
#
_entry.id   AF-A0A942KW75-F1
#
_cell.length_a   1.000
_cell.length_b   1.000
_cell.length_c   1.000
_cell.angle_alpha   90.00
_cell.angle_beta   90.00
_cell.angle_gamma   90.00
#
_symmetry.space_group_name_H-M   'P 1'
#
loop_
_entity.id
_entity.type
_entity.pdbx_description
1 polymer ?
#
loop_
_entity_poly.entity_id
_entity_poly.type
_entity_poly.pdbx_seq_one_letter_code
_entity_poly.pdbx_strand_id
1 'polypeptide(L)'
;MTELAQPVVHIDDDRFKVTEWRFAPGAETGWHRHGHDYVIVPLTDGTLMLDMPGGQQAQALLRQGVPYSRRVGVEHNVTNGSDSTSLSFLEVEVVDDAQAHRRREVMERLMTAFNARDLEALMACMSADCAFHGSAGHLSEGAVHKGRDAVRAGYAAIFDAFPQAAWTEGAHVVSGDTGLSTWRFVGATRDGATVDVRGCDVFAFDGDLVALKDSYRKVRG
;
A
#
# COMPACT_ATOMS: atom_id res chain seq x y z
N MET A 1 36.02 -8.24 17.13
CA MET A 1 34.65 -8.05 16.60
C MET A 1 34.72 -6.87 15.67
N THR A 2 34.18 -6.97 14.45
CA THR A 2 34.10 -5.84 13.54
C THR A 2 33.20 -4.78 14.18
N GLU A 3 33.60 -3.50 14.10
CA GLU A 3 32.79 -2.39 14.60
C GLU A 3 31.57 -2.19 13.68
N LEU A 4 30.42 -1.85 14.26
CA LEU A 4 29.20 -1.63 13.47
C LEU A 4 29.03 -0.15 13.12
N ALA A 5 28.51 0.10 11.93
CA ALA A 5 28.04 1.41 11.53
C ALA A 5 26.87 1.87 12.42
N GLN A 6 26.80 3.17 12.69
CA GLN A 6 25.76 3.78 13.50
C GLN A 6 24.70 4.41 12.60
N PRO A 7 23.45 3.92 12.63
CA PRO A 7 22.33 4.58 11.95
C PRO A 7 21.78 5.73 12.81
N VAL A 8 21.49 6.87 12.17
CA VAL A 8 20.76 8.00 12.75
C VAL A 8 19.57 8.29 11.85
N VAL A 9 18.37 8.06 12.35
CA VAL A 9 17.14 8.33 11.59
C VAL A 9 16.81 9.82 11.66
N HIS A 10 16.72 10.46 10.48
CA HIS A 10 16.36 11.87 10.33
C HIS A 10 14.89 12.05 9.93
N ILE A 11 14.40 11.17 9.04
CA ILE A 11 13.01 11.15 8.58
C ILE A 11 12.54 9.70 8.64
N ASP A 12 11.34 9.49 9.16
CA ASP A 12 10.61 8.22 9.11
C ASP A 12 9.13 8.60 9.01
N ASP A 13 8.65 8.80 7.78
CA ASP A 13 7.28 9.17 7.47
C ASP A 13 6.67 8.23 6.41
N ASP A 14 5.48 8.59 5.91
CA ASP A 14 4.71 7.76 4.99
C ASP A 14 5.23 7.75 3.54
N ARG A 15 6.21 8.60 3.22
CA ARG A 15 6.76 8.78 1.86
C ARG A 15 8.23 8.49 1.80
N PHE A 16 8.97 8.86 2.84
CA PHE A 16 10.41 8.70 2.93
C PHE A 16 10.86 8.16 4.27
N LYS A 17 11.89 7.33 4.20
CA LYS A 17 12.74 7.04 5.34
C LYS A 17 14.15 7.52 5.01
N VAL A 18 14.69 8.39 5.85
CA VAL A 18 16.04 8.96 5.70
C VAL A 18 16.88 8.56 6.88
N THR A 19 17.85 7.68 6.64
CA THR A 19 18.82 7.23 7.64
C THR A 19 20.20 7.74 7.28
N GLU A 20 20.85 8.48 8.17
CA GLU A 20 22.28 8.74 8.07
C GLU A 20 23.04 7.55 8.63
N TRP A 21 23.87 6.94 7.82
CA TRP A 21 24.81 5.93 8.27
C TRP A 21 26.16 6.56 8.55
N ARG A 22 26.71 6.30 9.74
CA ARG A 22 28.04 6.75 10.18
C ARG A 22 28.96 5.58 10.41
N PHE A 23 30.13 5.60 9.80
CA PHE A 23 31.12 4.55 9.88
C PHE A 23 32.43 5.07 10.46
N ALA A 24 32.96 4.40 11.48
CA ALA A 24 34.39 4.45 11.76
C ALA A 24 35.18 3.74 10.63
N PRO A 25 36.50 3.97 10.49
CA PRO A 25 37.32 3.18 9.56
C PRO A 25 37.18 1.68 9.83
N GLY A 26 36.87 0.90 8.77
CA GLY A 26 36.64 -0.55 8.88
C GLY A 26 35.32 -0.99 9.52
N ALA A 27 34.45 -0.05 9.95
CA ALA A 27 33.13 -0.41 10.46
C ALA A 27 32.20 -0.90 9.33
N GLU A 28 31.21 -1.71 9.67
CA GLU A 28 30.29 -2.33 8.70
C GLU A 28 28.80 -2.22 9.10
N THR A 29 27.89 -2.29 8.13
CA THR A 29 26.45 -2.32 8.38
C THR A 29 25.94 -3.66 8.89
N GLY A 30 26.70 -4.74 8.62
CA GLY A 30 26.15 -6.09 8.56
C GLY A 30 25.34 -6.32 7.28
N TRP A 31 25.03 -7.59 7.01
CA TRP A 31 24.22 -7.99 5.86
C TRP A 31 22.78 -7.48 5.98
N HIS A 32 22.31 -6.83 4.92
CA HIS A 32 20.94 -6.34 4.83
C HIS A 32 20.46 -6.34 3.38
N ARG A 33 19.12 -6.25 3.22
CA ARG A 33 18.44 -6.12 1.93
C ARG A 33 17.55 -4.89 1.95
N HIS A 34 17.60 -4.12 0.87
CA HIS A 34 16.81 -2.91 0.65
C HIS A 34 15.35 -3.24 0.31
N GLY A 35 14.41 -2.71 1.09
CA GLY A 35 12.97 -2.93 0.93
C GLY A 35 12.29 -2.01 -0.07
N HIS A 36 12.95 -0.92 -0.44
CA HIS A 36 12.40 0.16 -1.27
C HIS A 36 13.42 0.64 -2.31
N ASP A 37 12.97 1.39 -3.31
CA ASP A 37 13.88 2.16 -4.16
C ASP A 37 14.53 3.26 -3.30
N TYR A 38 15.82 3.51 -3.49
CA TYR A 38 16.56 4.41 -2.60
C TYR A 38 17.64 5.22 -3.31
N VAL A 39 17.98 6.35 -2.70
CA VAL A 39 19.05 7.25 -3.09
C VAL A 39 20.08 7.31 -1.95
N ILE A 40 21.35 7.16 -2.30
CA ILE A 40 22.46 7.44 -1.39
C ILE A 40 22.97 8.86 -1.67
N VAL A 41 23.08 9.68 -0.62
CA VAL A 41 23.65 11.02 -0.65
C VAL A 41 24.88 11.05 0.26
N PRO A 42 26.10 10.99 -0.30
CA PRO A 42 27.31 11.05 0.51
C PRO A 42 27.44 12.38 1.24
N LEU A 43 27.71 12.32 2.54
CA LEU A 43 28.01 13.49 3.37
C LEU A 43 29.52 13.72 3.50
N THR A 44 30.33 12.72 3.21
CA THR A 44 31.79 12.76 3.14
C THR A 44 32.30 12.05 1.88
N ASP A 45 33.50 12.39 1.43
CA ASP A 45 34.24 11.57 0.47
C ASP A 45 34.70 10.26 1.11
N GLY A 46 34.90 9.21 0.31
CA GLY A 46 35.49 7.97 0.79
C GLY A 46 35.21 6.76 -0.09
N THR A 47 35.61 5.58 0.37
CA THR A 47 35.39 4.31 -0.34
C THR A 47 34.57 3.36 0.52
N LEU A 48 33.47 2.86 -0.05
CA LEU A 48 32.73 1.73 0.51
C LEU A 48 33.22 0.44 -0.14
N MET A 49 33.48 -0.58 0.67
CA MET A 49 33.60 -1.96 0.25
C MET A 49 32.22 -2.60 0.38
N LEU A 50 31.81 -3.37 -0.64
CA LEU A 50 30.53 -4.07 -0.64
C LEU A 50 30.80 -5.56 -0.81
N ASP A 51 30.36 -6.35 0.16
CA ASP A 51 30.21 -7.79 -0.01
C ASP A 51 28.82 -8.07 -0.59
N MET A 52 28.78 -8.79 -1.71
CA MET A 52 27.57 -9.14 -2.45
C MET A 52 27.29 -10.65 -2.32
N PRO A 53 26.03 -11.11 -2.46
CA PRO A 53 25.69 -12.52 -2.39
C PRO A 53 26.55 -13.38 -3.32
N GLY A 54 26.93 -14.58 -2.85
CA GLY A 54 27.81 -15.47 -3.60
C GLY A 54 29.30 -15.16 -3.47
N GLY A 55 29.70 -14.29 -2.53
CA GLY A 55 31.10 -13.99 -2.21
C GLY A 55 31.76 -13.01 -3.19
N GLN A 56 30.97 -12.37 -4.06
CA GLN A 56 31.47 -11.30 -4.91
C GLN A 56 31.72 -10.04 -4.08
N GLN A 57 32.79 -9.29 -4.40
CA GLN A 57 33.10 -8.02 -3.77
C GLN A 57 33.08 -6.88 -4.80
N ALA A 58 32.66 -5.70 -4.35
CA ALA A 58 32.65 -4.47 -5.15
C ALA A 58 33.14 -3.27 -4.32
N GLN A 59 33.46 -2.18 -5.02
CA GLN A 59 33.81 -0.91 -4.41
C GLN A 59 32.91 0.20 -4.93
N ALA A 60 32.48 1.11 -4.06
CA ALA A 60 31.79 2.34 -4.43
C ALA A 60 32.57 3.55 -3.92
N LEU A 61 32.93 4.44 -4.84
CA LEU A 61 33.53 5.73 -4.50
C LEU A 61 32.44 6.73 -4.17
N LEU A 62 32.49 7.24 -2.94
CA LEU A 62 31.64 8.31 -2.48
C LEU A 62 32.30 9.65 -2.76
N ARG A 63 31.51 10.57 -3.35
CA ARG A 63 31.88 11.98 -3.49
C ARG A 63 30.84 12.81 -2.77
N GLN A 64 31.28 13.64 -1.85
CA GLN A 64 30.41 14.47 -1.02
C GLN A 64 29.43 15.27 -1.88
N GLY A 65 28.14 15.15 -1.56
CA GLY A 65 27.07 15.85 -2.26
C GLY A 65 26.73 15.31 -3.66
N VAL A 66 27.35 14.22 -4.13
CA VAL A 66 27.04 13.59 -5.43
C VAL A 66 26.16 12.36 -5.20
N PRO A 67 24.83 12.45 -5.40
CA PRO A 67 23.93 11.34 -5.12
C PRO A 67 23.95 10.28 -6.21
N TYR A 68 23.54 9.06 -5.85
CA TYR A 68 23.21 8.01 -6.81
C TYR A 68 22.05 7.16 -6.30
N SER A 69 21.27 6.58 -7.22
CA SER A 69 20.15 5.71 -6.86
C SER A 69 20.45 4.23 -7.08
N ARG A 70 19.71 3.40 -6.37
CA ARG A 70 19.63 1.94 -6.54
C ARG A 70 18.17 1.51 -6.46
N ARG A 71 17.90 0.30 -6.92
CA ARG A 71 16.56 -0.28 -6.91
C ARG A 71 16.36 -1.13 -5.67
N VAL A 72 15.09 -1.31 -5.31
CA VAL A 72 14.64 -2.29 -4.32
C VAL A 72 15.26 -3.67 -4.55
N GLY A 73 15.52 -4.39 -3.46
CA GLY A 73 15.98 -5.78 -3.48
C GLY A 73 17.50 -5.97 -3.52
N VAL A 74 18.30 -4.91 -3.58
CA VAL A 74 19.76 -4.99 -3.41
C VAL A 74 20.08 -5.55 -2.02
N GLU A 75 20.91 -6.59 -1.97
CA GLU A 75 21.37 -7.24 -0.74
C GLU A 75 22.90 -7.17 -0.69
N HIS A 76 23.46 -6.73 0.43
CA HIS A 76 24.90 -6.55 0.63
C HIS A 76 25.27 -6.37 2.10
N ASN A 77 26.57 -6.48 2.41
CA ASN A 77 27.19 -5.87 3.58
C ASN A 77 28.08 -4.71 3.09
N VAL A 78 28.02 -3.58 3.77
CA VAL A 78 28.78 -2.38 3.41
C VAL A 78 29.77 -2.07 4.51
N THR A 79 31.04 -1.92 4.15
CA THR A 79 32.14 -1.61 5.08
C THR A 79 32.83 -0.32 4.64
N ASN A 80 33.22 0.52 5.59
CA ASN A 80 34.07 1.67 5.30
C ASN A 80 35.49 1.18 4.96
N GLY A 81 35.82 1.21 3.67
CA GLY A 81 37.13 0.83 3.13
C GLY A 81 38.15 1.96 3.11
N SER A 82 37.85 3.10 3.73
CA SER A 82 38.80 4.20 3.87
C SER A 82 39.74 3.94 5.04
N ASP A 83 41.05 4.13 4.84
CA ASP A 83 42.06 3.69 5.81
C ASP A 83 41.97 4.35 7.19
N SER A 84 41.66 5.66 7.24
CA SER A 84 41.71 6.43 8.49
C SER A 84 40.60 7.46 8.66
N THR A 85 39.71 7.59 7.68
CA THR A 85 38.63 8.59 7.70
C THR A 85 37.29 7.94 8.02
N SER A 86 36.56 8.57 8.94
CA SER A 86 35.15 8.26 9.12
C SER A 86 34.37 8.62 7.85
N LEU A 87 33.32 7.85 7.58
CA LEU A 87 32.49 8.02 6.41
C LEU A 87 31.03 8.18 6.85
N SER A 88 30.29 9.08 6.20
CA SER A 88 28.85 9.16 6.38
C SER A 88 28.10 9.42 5.07
N PHE A 89 26.89 8.88 4.98
CA PHE A 89 25.96 9.14 3.89
C PHE A 89 24.52 9.10 4.40
N LEU A 90 23.62 9.81 3.72
CA LEU A 90 22.19 9.61 3.85
C LEU A 90 21.75 8.50 2.91
N GLU A 91 20.94 7.61 3.43
CA GLU A 91 20.14 6.66 2.69
C GLU A 91 18.69 7.12 2.72
N VAL A 92 18.17 7.48 1.56
CA VAL A 92 16.83 8.02 1.36
C VAL A 92 16.01 6.95 0.64
N GLU A 93 15.23 6.19 1.38
CA GLU A 93 14.30 5.19 0.86
C GLU A 93 12.96 5.84 0.52
N VAL A 94 12.40 5.53 -0.66
CA VAL A 94 11.06 5.96 -1.08
C VAL A 94 10.06 4.88 -0.65
N VAL A 95 9.37 5.11 0.47
CA VAL A 95 8.50 4.13 1.13
C VAL A 95 7.02 4.24 0.75
N ASP A 96 6.71 5.08 -0.26
CA ASP A 96 5.39 5.30 -0.88
C ASP A 96 4.56 3.99 -0.94
N ASP A 97 3.39 3.81 -0.31
CA ASP A 97 2.50 4.74 0.40
C ASP A 97 1.80 3.93 1.52
N ALA A 98 2.22 4.15 2.78
CA ALA A 98 1.65 3.44 3.93
C ALA A 98 0.13 3.67 4.07
N GLN A 99 -0.37 4.83 3.62
CA GLN A 99 -1.80 5.12 3.58
C GLN A 99 -2.50 4.32 2.48
N ALA A 100 -1.90 4.15 1.30
CA ALA A 100 -2.44 3.26 0.27
C ALA A 100 -2.54 1.81 0.76
N HIS A 101 -1.58 1.35 1.57
CA HIS A 101 -1.69 0.04 2.22
C HIS A 101 -2.86 -0.04 3.20
N ARG A 102 -3.01 0.93 4.11
CA ARG A 102 -4.16 0.98 5.03
C ARG A 102 -5.50 1.08 4.31
N ARG A 103 -5.59 1.87 3.23
CA ARG A 103 -6.76 1.96 2.34
C ARG A 103 -7.07 0.63 1.67
N ARG A 104 -6.07 -0.08 1.17
CA ARG A 104 -6.25 -1.42 0.58
C ARG A 104 -6.76 -2.42 1.62
N GLU A 105 -6.21 -2.41 2.84
CA GLU A 105 -6.72 -3.22 3.95
C GLU A 105 -8.18 -2.87 4.29
N VAL A 106 -8.56 -1.59 4.22
CA VAL A 106 -9.97 -1.17 4.38
C VAL A 106 -10.86 -1.79 3.31
N MET A 107 -10.41 -1.84 2.05
CA MET A 107 -11.15 -2.48 0.96
C MET A 107 -11.31 -4.00 1.17
N GLU A 108 -10.26 -4.67 1.64
CA GLU A 108 -10.29 -6.11 1.97
C GLU A 108 -11.25 -6.41 3.12
N ARG A 109 -11.22 -5.60 4.19
CA ARG A 109 -12.16 -5.70 5.30
C ARG A 109 -13.60 -5.43 4.86
N LEU A 110 -13.81 -4.44 4.00
CA LEU A 110 -15.14 -4.12 3.46
C LEU A 110 -15.72 -5.32 2.69
N MET A 111 -14.93 -5.95 1.81
CA MET A 111 -15.38 -7.16 1.09
C MET A 111 -15.65 -8.33 2.04
N THR A 112 -14.80 -8.52 3.05
CA THR A 112 -15.01 -9.54 4.09
C THR A 112 -16.32 -9.30 4.83
N ALA A 113 -16.61 -8.06 5.23
CA ALA A 113 -17.83 -7.68 5.91
C ALA A 113 -19.08 -7.83 5.02
N PHE A 114 -18.98 -7.53 3.70
CA PHE A 114 -20.06 -7.80 2.75
C PHE A 114 -20.43 -9.29 2.70
N ASN A 115 -19.42 -10.17 2.61
CA ASN A 115 -19.64 -11.62 2.59
C ASN A 115 -20.17 -12.15 3.93
N ALA A 116 -19.73 -11.58 5.05
CA ALA A 116 -20.23 -11.90 6.39
C ALA A 116 -21.60 -11.29 6.69
N ARG A 117 -22.07 -10.33 5.87
CA ARG A 117 -23.27 -9.52 6.07
C ARG A 117 -23.26 -8.71 7.36
N ASP A 118 -22.07 -8.29 7.75
CA ASP A 118 -21.85 -7.51 8.94
C ASP A 118 -21.98 -6.02 8.62
N LEU A 119 -23.18 -5.46 8.85
CA LEU A 119 -23.44 -4.03 8.62
C LEU A 119 -22.63 -3.13 9.55
N GLU A 120 -22.23 -3.59 10.73
CA GLU A 120 -21.41 -2.78 11.63
C GLU A 120 -19.98 -2.69 11.11
N ALA A 121 -19.37 -3.82 10.78
CA ALA A 121 -18.03 -3.87 10.18
C ALA A 121 -17.98 -3.15 8.82
N LEU A 122 -19.03 -3.24 8.00
CA LEU A 122 -19.14 -2.46 6.77
C LEU A 122 -19.11 -0.96 7.06
N MET A 123 -19.94 -0.49 7.99
CA MET A 123 -20.02 0.93 8.29
C MET A 123 -18.79 1.45 9.04
N ALA A 124 -18.02 0.59 9.70
CA ALA A 124 -16.71 0.93 10.26
C ALA A 124 -15.64 1.23 9.19
N CYS A 125 -15.85 0.77 7.95
CA CYS A 125 -14.97 1.06 6.81
C CYS A 125 -15.32 2.36 6.06
N MET A 126 -16.50 2.94 6.32
CA MET A 126 -16.99 4.14 5.65
C MET A 126 -16.65 5.40 6.47
N SER A 127 -16.33 6.51 5.81
CA SER A 127 -16.07 7.80 6.46
C SER A 127 -17.36 8.47 7.01
N ALA A 128 -17.22 9.63 7.63
CA ALA A 128 -18.35 10.39 8.19
C ALA A 128 -19.32 10.87 7.08
N ASP A 129 -18.78 11.45 6.01
CA ASP A 129 -19.54 12.03 4.90
C ASP A 129 -19.60 11.09 3.68
N CYS A 130 -19.77 9.80 3.94
CA CYS A 130 -19.67 8.78 2.91
C CYS A 130 -20.88 8.70 1.97
N ALA A 131 -20.65 8.12 0.79
CA ALA A 131 -21.68 7.80 -0.19
C ALA A 131 -21.49 6.40 -0.80
N PHE A 132 -22.59 5.84 -1.29
CA PHE A 132 -22.62 4.61 -2.05
C PHE A 132 -23.46 4.81 -3.30
N HIS A 133 -22.88 4.52 -4.46
CA HIS A 133 -23.56 4.49 -5.74
C HIS A 133 -23.70 3.02 -6.16
N GLY A 134 -24.95 2.55 -6.22
CA GLY A 134 -25.27 1.16 -6.54
C GLY A 134 -25.21 0.90 -8.04
N SER A 135 -24.78 -0.30 -8.43
CA SER A 135 -24.65 -0.75 -9.83
C SER A 135 -25.95 -0.87 -10.63
N ALA A 136 -27.07 -0.50 -10.03
CA ALA A 136 -28.36 -0.38 -10.68
C ALA A 136 -29.10 0.83 -10.10
N GLY A 137 -29.93 1.48 -10.93
CA GLY A 137 -30.76 2.61 -10.54
C GLY A 137 -31.27 3.33 -11.78
N HIS A 138 -32.06 4.39 -11.56
CA HIS A 138 -32.67 5.17 -12.63
C HIS A 138 -31.81 6.37 -13.07
N LEU A 139 -30.77 6.69 -12.31
CA LEU A 139 -29.80 7.75 -12.61
C LEU A 139 -28.58 7.17 -13.35
N SER A 140 -27.79 8.04 -13.96
CA SER A 140 -26.51 7.68 -14.58
C SER A 140 -25.53 7.03 -13.61
N GLU A 141 -25.59 7.44 -12.34
CA GLU A 141 -24.79 6.95 -11.21
C GLU A 141 -25.42 5.71 -10.55
N GLY A 142 -26.54 5.22 -11.08
CA GLY A 142 -27.33 4.18 -10.44
C GLY A 142 -28.08 4.69 -9.20
N ALA A 143 -28.22 3.85 -8.17
CA ALA A 143 -28.91 4.22 -6.93
C ALA A 143 -27.95 4.99 -6.02
N VAL A 144 -28.29 6.23 -5.68
CA VAL A 144 -27.41 7.13 -4.91
C VAL A 144 -27.83 7.17 -3.44
N HIS A 145 -26.90 6.82 -2.55
CA HIS A 145 -27.06 6.85 -1.09
C HIS A 145 -26.02 7.78 -0.49
N LYS A 146 -26.44 8.84 0.23
CA LYS A 146 -25.54 9.85 0.79
C LYS A 146 -25.69 9.94 2.32
N GLY A 147 -24.57 9.95 3.02
CA GLY A 147 -24.49 9.92 4.48
C GLY A 147 -24.60 8.52 5.05
N ARG A 148 -24.06 8.33 6.25
CA ARG A 148 -23.90 7.01 6.90
C ARG A 148 -25.20 6.21 6.99
N ASP A 149 -26.31 6.86 7.36
CA ASP A 149 -27.60 6.17 7.54
C ASP A 149 -28.15 5.66 6.21
N ALA A 150 -28.07 6.48 5.14
CA ALA A 150 -28.54 6.09 3.82
C ALA A 150 -27.67 5.00 3.21
N VAL A 151 -26.34 5.07 3.40
CA VAL A 151 -25.39 4.03 2.96
C VAL A 151 -25.67 2.71 3.69
N ARG A 152 -25.84 2.75 5.01
CA ARG A 152 -26.19 1.58 5.82
C ARG A 152 -27.49 0.94 5.34
N ALA A 153 -28.52 1.75 5.09
CA ALA A 153 -29.79 1.28 4.56
C ALA A 153 -29.65 0.67 3.16
N GLY A 154 -28.82 1.27 2.28
CA GLY A 154 -28.50 0.72 0.97
C GLY A 154 -27.84 -0.65 1.03
N TYR A 155 -26.85 -0.83 1.91
CA TYR A 155 -26.20 -2.12 2.13
C TYR A 155 -27.16 -3.16 2.72
N ALA A 156 -27.99 -2.78 3.68
CA ALA A 156 -29.02 -3.67 4.23
C ALA A 156 -29.99 -4.15 3.16
N ALA A 157 -30.44 -3.25 2.27
CA ALA A 157 -31.32 -3.59 1.16
C ALA A 157 -30.68 -4.58 0.17
N ILE A 158 -29.36 -4.54 -0.04
CA ILE A 158 -28.65 -5.53 -0.85
C ILE A 158 -28.75 -6.92 -0.21
N PHE A 159 -28.53 -7.02 1.10
CA PHE A 159 -28.62 -8.31 1.82
C PHE A 159 -30.04 -8.86 1.83
N ASP A 160 -31.03 -7.98 1.96
CA ASP A 160 -32.43 -8.36 1.86
C ASP A 160 -32.78 -8.87 0.46
N ALA A 161 -32.33 -8.18 -0.59
CA ALA A 161 -32.60 -8.56 -1.97
C ALA A 161 -31.88 -9.86 -2.38
N PHE A 162 -30.67 -10.10 -1.85
CA PHE A 162 -29.84 -11.26 -2.16
C PHE A 162 -29.38 -12.02 -0.91
N PRO A 163 -30.26 -12.83 -0.28
CA PRO A 163 -29.96 -13.54 0.96
C PRO A 163 -28.95 -14.69 0.81
N GLN A 164 -28.37 -14.90 -0.37
CA GLN A 164 -27.28 -15.85 -0.62
C GLN A 164 -26.16 -15.21 -1.47
N ALA A 165 -26.04 -13.87 -1.44
CA ALA A 165 -24.98 -13.17 -2.14
C ALA A 165 -23.59 -13.52 -1.58
N ALA A 166 -22.64 -13.65 -2.50
CA ALA A 166 -21.22 -13.76 -2.26
C ALA A 166 -20.45 -12.93 -3.30
N TRP A 167 -19.42 -12.22 -2.84
CA TRP A 167 -18.43 -11.54 -3.65
C TRP A 167 -17.14 -12.36 -3.62
N THR A 168 -16.78 -12.93 -4.76
CA THR A 168 -15.61 -13.80 -4.96
C THR A 168 -14.62 -13.17 -5.94
N GLU A 169 -13.44 -13.78 -6.10
CA GLU A 169 -12.41 -13.29 -7.05
C GLU A 169 -12.01 -11.82 -6.79
N GLY A 170 -12.01 -11.39 -5.53
CA GLY A 170 -11.69 -10.02 -5.12
C GLY A 170 -10.22 -9.68 -5.35
N ALA A 171 -9.96 -8.54 -6.00
CA ALA A 171 -8.64 -7.96 -6.14
C ALA A 171 -8.70 -6.44 -5.99
N HIS A 172 -7.79 -5.87 -5.20
CA HIS A 172 -7.82 -4.47 -4.78
C HIS A 172 -6.50 -3.76 -5.13
N VAL A 173 -6.60 -2.58 -5.73
CA VAL A 173 -5.46 -1.68 -5.95
C VAL A 173 -5.82 -0.28 -5.47
N VAL A 174 -4.83 0.44 -4.96
CA VAL A 174 -4.97 1.84 -4.53
C VAL A 174 -3.90 2.66 -5.26
N SER A 175 -4.31 3.83 -5.75
CA SER A 175 -3.43 4.81 -6.37
C SER A 175 -3.87 6.19 -5.90
N GLY A 176 -3.04 6.84 -5.09
CA GLY A 176 -3.40 8.09 -4.43
C GLY A 176 -4.67 7.94 -3.58
N ASP A 177 -5.66 8.80 -3.84
CA ASP A 177 -6.96 8.84 -3.17
C ASP A 177 -8.03 7.92 -3.81
N THR A 178 -7.65 7.14 -4.82
CA THR A 178 -8.55 6.31 -5.60
C THR A 178 -8.26 4.83 -5.37
N GLY A 179 -9.31 4.06 -5.10
CA GLY A 179 -9.27 2.60 -5.01
C GLY A 179 -10.01 1.94 -6.16
N LEU A 180 -9.54 0.78 -6.61
CA LEU A 180 -10.26 -0.07 -7.56
C LEU A 180 -10.35 -1.47 -7.00
N SER A 181 -11.57 -2.01 -6.92
CA SER A 181 -11.80 -3.43 -6.65
C SER A 181 -12.40 -4.09 -7.87
N THR A 182 -11.90 -5.25 -8.27
CA THR A 182 -12.62 -6.16 -9.18
C THR A 182 -13.18 -7.33 -8.40
N TRP A 183 -14.32 -7.87 -8.82
CA TRP A 183 -14.97 -9.00 -8.16
C TRP A 183 -15.90 -9.77 -9.09
N ARG A 184 -16.31 -10.96 -8.66
CA ARG A 184 -17.44 -11.72 -9.19
C ARG A 184 -18.53 -11.79 -8.12
N PHE A 185 -19.74 -11.41 -8.50
CA PHE A 185 -20.92 -11.51 -7.66
C PHE A 185 -21.69 -12.77 -8.05
N VAL A 186 -21.91 -13.65 -7.08
CA VAL A 186 -22.76 -14.82 -7.19
C VAL A 186 -23.86 -14.71 -6.15
N GLY A 187 -25.11 -14.81 -6.56
CA GLY A 187 -26.22 -14.72 -5.62
C GLY A 187 -27.53 -15.19 -6.21
N ALA A 188 -28.55 -15.26 -5.37
CA ALA A 188 -29.92 -15.51 -5.78
C ALA A 188 -30.85 -14.49 -5.13
N THR A 189 -31.81 -13.99 -5.90
CA THR A 189 -32.92 -13.19 -5.38
C THR A 189 -33.82 -14.05 -4.48
N ARG A 190 -34.70 -13.41 -3.69
CA ARG A 190 -35.69 -14.12 -2.86
C ARG A 190 -36.59 -15.07 -3.66
N ASP A 191 -36.88 -14.72 -4.91
CA ASP A 191 -37.72 -15.51 -5.81
C ASP A 191 -36.92 -16.63 -6.53
N GLY A 192 -35.65 -16.83 -6.17
CA GLY A 192 -34.81 -17.91 -6.67
C GLY A 192 -34.07 -17.60 -7.97
N ALA A 193 -34.27 -16.43 -8.58
CA ALA A 193 -33.51 -16.04 -9.78
C ALA A 193 -32.03 -15.85 -9.44
N THR A 194 -31.15 -16.56 -10.13
CA THR A 194 -29.70 -16.53 -9.90
C THR A 194 -29.04 -15.40 -10.67
N VAL A 195 -27.98 -14.85 -10.07
CA VAL A 195 -27.12 -13.84 -10.67
C VAL A 195 -25.69 -14.31 -10.54
N ASP A 196 -24.97 -14.28 -11.65
CA ASP A 196 -23.54 -14.58 -11.72
C ASP A 196 -22.92 -13.62 -12.74
N VAL A 197 -22.23 -12.60 -12.23
CA VAL A 197 -21.67 -11.51 -13.03
C VAL A 197 -20.34 -11.04 -12.45
N ARG A 198 -19.47 -10.52 -13.32
CA ARG A 198 -18.29 -9.77 -12.90
C ARG A 198 -18.59 -8.28 -12.83
N GLY A 199 -17.90 -7.60 -11.93
CA GLY A 199 -18.02 -6.17 -11.74
C GLY A 199 -16.76 -5.57 -11.15
N CYS A 200 -16.85 -4.28 -10.87
CA CYS A 200 -15.82 -3.54 -10.16
C CYS A 200 -16.47 -2.45 -9.30
N ASP A 201 -15.71 -1.98 -8.32
CA ASP A 201 -16.02 -0.79 -7.56
C ASP A 201 -14.87 0.20 -7.69
N VAL A 202 -15.20 1.47 -7.95
CA VAL A 202 -14.28 2.60 -7.88
C VAL A 202 -14.51 3.30 -6.54
N PHE A 203 -13.45 3.50 -5.77
CA PHE A 203 -13.49 4.08 -4.45
C PHE A 203 -12.82 5.44 -4.42
N ALA A 204 -13.38 6.37 -3.64
CA ALA A 204 -12.66 7.53 -3.14
C ALA A 204 -12.51 7.42 -1.62
N PHE A 205 -11.42 7.95 -1.07
CA PHE A 205 -11.11 7.88 0.35
C PHE A 205 -11.12 9.26 1.04
N ASP A 206 -11.50 9.27 2.31
CA ASP A 206 -11.26 10.35 3.27
C ASP A 206 -10.38 9.81 4.40
N GLY A 207 -9.13 10.29 4.43
CA GLY A 207 -8.06 9.62 5.18
C GLY A 207 -7.92 8.17 4.72
N ASP A 208 -8.09 7.22 5.64
CA ASP A 208 -7.99 5.79 5.35
C ASP A 208 -9.38 5.16 5.03
N LEU A 209 -10.47 5.87 5.30
CA LEU A 209 -11.84 5.34 5.20
C LEU A 209 -12.49 5.64 3.85
N VAL A 210 -13.45 4.82 3.45
CA VAL A 210 -14.17 4.97 2.18
C VAL A 210 -15.14 6.15 2.25
N ALA A 211 -14.87 7.17 1.44
CA ALA A 211 -15.78 8.31 1.24
C ALA A 211 -16.80 8.04 0.13
N LEU A 212 -16.42 7.30 -0.90
CA LEU A 212 -17.34 6.86 -1.96
C LEU A 212 -17.04 5.42 -2.33
N LYS A 213 -18.09 4.61 -2.44
CA LYS A 213 -18.07 3.34 -3.17
C LYS A 213 -18.98 3.48 -4.38
N ASP A 214 -18.41 3.46 -5.58
CA ASP A 214 -19.14 3.56 -6.84
C ASP A 214 -19.08 2.23 -7.59
N SER A 215 -20.23 1.58 -7.76
CA SER A 215 -20.31 0.17 -8.13
C SER A 215 -20.77 -0.05 -9.56
N TYR A 216 -20.05 -0.91 -10.28
CA TYR A 216 -20.32 -1.26 -11.67
C TYR A 216 -20.38 -2.78 -11.84
N ARG A 217 -21.27 -3.26 -12.72
CA ARG A 217 -21.35 -4.70 -13.04
C ARG A 217 -21.66 -4.92 -14.51
N LYS A 218 -21.23 -6.06 -15.05
CA LYS A 218 -21.63 -6.48 -16.39
C LYS A 218 -23.13 -6.77 -16.44
N VAL A 219 -23.77 -6.30 -17.51
CA VAL A 219 -25.11 -6.73 -17.90
C VAL A 219 -24.95 -7.88 -18.88
N ARG A 220 -25.63 -8.99 -18.60
CA ARG A 220 -25.70 -10.13 -19.52
C ARG A 220 -26.81 -9.86 -20.53
N GLY A 221 -26.50 -9.96 -21.81
CA GLY A 221 -27.46 -9.86 -22.92
C GLY A 221 -28.19 -11.16 -23.19
#